data_AF-A0A1T4NG68-F1
#
_entry.id   AF-A0A1T4NG68-F1
#
_cell.length_a   1.000
_cell.length_b   1.000
_cell.length_c   1.000
_cell.angle_alpha   90.00
_cell.angle_beta   90.00
_cell.angle_gamma   90.00
#
_symmetry.space_group_name_H-M   'P 1'
#
loop_
_entity.id
_entity.type
_entity.pdbx_description
1 polymer ?
#
loop_
_entity_poly.entity_id
_entity_poly.type
_entity_poly.pdbx_seq_one_letter_code
_entity_poly.pdbx_strand_id
1 'polypeptide(L)'
;MAFKDSFESALRTIGDKTSTAIEVGKIKSKISKEKSIIRSDYEKIGRIMYKRYKNGGFSDEELNCLFSDIEASRENIINYEEDIKRVKVED
;
A
#
# COMPACT_ATOMS: atom_id res chain seq x y z
N MET A 1 7.42 -15.76 -43.10
CA MET A 1 6.34 -15.21 -42.24
C MET A 1 6.60 -15.44 -40.75
N ALA A 2 7.15 -16.59 -40.34
CA ALA A 2 7.44 -16.90 -38.93
C ALA A 2 8.21 -15.84 -38.11
N PHE A 3 9.15 -15.10 -38.70
CA PHE A 3 9.91 -14.06 -37.98
C PHE A 3 9.08 -12.81 -37.66
N LYS A 4 8.10 -12.47 -38.52
CA LYS A 4 7.18 -11.36 -38.29
C LYS A 4 6.14 -11.73 -37.24
N ASP A 5 5.64 -12.96 -37.30
CA ASP A 5 4.69 -13.51 -36.32
C ASP A 5 5.33 -13.62 -34.93
N SER A 6 6.57 -14.09 -34.80
CA SER A 6 7.29 -14.13 -33.52
C SER A 6 7.58 -12.72 -32.96
N PHE A 7 7.87 -11.75 -33.82
CA PHE A 7 8.11 -10.37 -33.39
C PHE A 7 6.80 -9.66 -32.99
N GLU A 8 5.71 -9.91 -33.71
CA GLU A 8 4.38 -9.39 -33.38
C GLU A 8 3.84 -10.05 -32.11
N SER A 9 4.09 -11.34 -31.91
CA SER A 9 3.78 -12.07 -30.66
C SER A 9 4.60 -11.53 -29.48
N ALA A 10 5.91 -11.34 -29.66
CA ALA A 10 6.78 -10.77 -28.64
C ALA A 10 6.39 -9.32 -28.29
N LEU A 11 6.04 -8.49 -29.28
CA LEU A 11 5.53 -7.13 -29.06
C LEU A 11 4.23 -7.11 -28.26
N ARG A 12 3.27 -8.01 -28.56
CA ARG A 12 2.02 -8.13 -27.79
C ARG A 12 2.30 -8.59 -26.35
N THR A 13 3.10 -9.65 -26.18
CA THR A 13 3.45 -10.17 -24.84
C THR A 13 4.29 -9.18 -24.01
N ILE A 14 5.15 -8.37 -24.64
CA ILE A 14 5.92 -7.33 -23.95
C ILE A 14 5.03 -6.14 -23.59
N GLY A 15 4.09 -5.76 -24.46
CA GLY A 15 3.11 -4.69 -24.21
C GLY A 15 2.24 -4.98 -22.99
N ASP A 16 1.64 -6.18 -22.95
CA ASP A 16 0.74 -6.59 -21.88
C ASP A 16 1.49 -6.72 -20.54
N LYS A 17 2.63 -7.41 -20.51
CA LYS A 17 3.46 -7.57 -19.29
C LYS A 17 4.02 -6.25 -18.76
N THR A 18 4.34 -5.31 -19.65
CA THR A 18 4.83 -3.98 -19.24
C THR A 18 3.70 -3.16 -18.65
N SER A 19 2.50 -3.20 -19.24
CA SER A 19 1.31 -2.52 -18.71
C SER A 19 0.96 -3.03 -17.32
N THR A 20 0.90 -4.35 -17.14
CA THR A 20 0.59 -4.96 -15.84
C THR A 20 1.66 -4.66 -14.78
N ALA A 21 2.95 -4.70 -15.15
CA ALA A 21 4.03 -4.33 -14.23
C ALA A 21 3.92 -2.87 -13.75
N ILE A 22 3.50 -1.95 -14.63
CA ILE A 22 3.26 -0.54 -14.27
C ILE A 22 2.08 -0.42 -13.30
N GLU A 23 0.98 -1.13 -13.54
CA GLU A 23 -0.21 -1.08 -12.68
C GLU A 23 0.08 -1.65 -11.29
N VAL A 24 0.73 -2.82 -11.22
CA VAL A 24 1.21 -3.39 -9.95
C VAL A 24 2.16 -2.42 -9.25
N GLY A 25 3.04 -1.74 -9.99
CA GLY A 25 3.94 -0.72 -9.45
C GLY A 25 3.20 0.45 -8.79
N LYS A 26 2.14 0.96 -9.43
CA LYS A 26 1.29 2.02 -8.87
C LYS A 26 0.60 1.56 -7.59
N ILE A 27 0.05 0.35 -7.57
CA ILE A 27 -0.62 -0.19 -6.37
C ILE A 27 0.38 -0.39 -5.23
N LYS A 28 1.58 -0.91 -5.52
CA LYS A 28 2.65 -1.03 -4.52
C LYS A 28 3.08 0.31 -3.93
N SER A 29 3.10 1.38 -4.74
CA SER A 29 3.37 2.74 -4.24
C SER A 29 2.31 3.19 -3.22
N LYS A 30 1.02 2.91 -3.48
CA LYS A 30 -0.06 3.17 -2.51
C LYS A 30 0.14 2.38 -1.21
N ILE A 31 0.48 1.09 -1.29
CA ILE A 31 0.81 0.27 -0.11
C ILE A 31 1.98 0.87 0.69
N SER A 32 3.03 1.34 0.00
CA SER A 32 4.16 1.99 0.67
C SER A 32 3.75 3.26 1.40
N LYS A 33 2.81 4.03 0.85
CA LYS A 33 2.26 5.23 1.48
C LYS A 33 1.48 4.87 2.74
N GLU A 34 0.57 3.90 2.67
CA GLU A 34 -0.20 3.43 3.84
C GLU A 34 0.72 2.92 4.96
N LYS A 35 1.77 2.16 4.62
CA LYS A 35 2.78 1.73 5.60
C LYS A 35 3.51 2.90 6.27
N SER A 36 3.76 3.98 5.52
CA SER A 36 4.35 5.20 6.07
C SER A 36 3.40 5.95 7.01
N ILE A 37 2.10 5.94 6.73
CA ILE A 37 1.06 6.53 7.60
C ILE A 37 1.03 5.79 8.93
N ILE A 38 0.90 4.45 8.89
CA ILE A 38 0.92 3.60 10.09
C ILE A 38 2.16 3.85 10.94
N ARG A 39 3.35 3.94 10.31
CA ARG A 39 4.59 4.24 11.04
C ARG A 39 4.53 5.60 11.74
N SER A 40 4.06 6.63 11.04
CA SER A 40 3.90 7.98 11.58
C SER A 40 2.94 7.99 12.78
N ASP A 41 1.84 7.26 12.69
CA ASP A 41 0.85 7.19 13.76
C ASP A 41 1.37 6.44 14.98
N TYR A 42 2.13 5.36 14.80
CA TYR A 42 2.85 4.73 15.91
C TYR A 42 3.87 5.67 16.57
N GLU A 43 4.60 6.48 15.80
CA GLU A 43 5.50 7.48 16.36
C GLU A 43 4.75 8.55 17.16
N LYS A 44 3.57 8.99 16.70
CA LYS A 44 2.69 9.91 17.43
C LYS A 44 2.19 9.29 18.74
N ILE A 45 1.71 8.04 18.71
CA ILE A 45 1.28 7.29 19.90
C ILE A 45 2.40 7.25 20.93
N GLY A 46 3.63 6.91 20.52
CA GLY A 46 4.78 6.89 21.43
C GLY A 46 5.06 8.25 22.08
N ARG A 47 4.94 9.34 21.31
CA ARG A 47 5.09 10.71 21.83
C ARG A 47 3.99 11.06 22.83
N ILE A 48 2.74 10.68 22.55
CA ILE A 48 1.61 10.88 23.46
C ILE A 48 1.85 10.14 24.78
N MET A 49 2.24 8.87 24.72
CA MET A 49 2.53 8.07 25.91
C MET A 49 3.67 8.65 26.75
N TYR A 50 4.73 9.14 26.09
CA TYR A 50 5.83 9.80 26.81
C TYR A 50 5.39 11.12 27.47
N LYS A 51 4.58 11.94 26.80
CA LYS A 51 3.99 13.14 27.40
C LYS A 51 3.12 12.81 28.61
N ARG A 52 2.29 11.76 28.52
CA ARG A 52 1.46 11.26 29.62
C ARG A 52 2.32 10.89 30.83
N TYR A 53 3.42 10.17 30.62
CA TYR A 53 4.37 9.84 31.68
C TYR A 53 4.97 11.08 32.36
N LYS A 54 5.34 12.11 31.57
CA LYS A 54 6.01 13.31 32.09
C LYS A 54 5.09 14.29 32.80
N ASN A 55 3.89 14.55 32.25
CA ASN A 55 3.06 15.68 32.64
C ASN A 55 1.64 15.29 33.10
N GLY A 56 1.29 14.00 33.06
CA GLY A 56 0.04 13.51 33.65
C GLY A 56 -1.26 13.93 32.94
N GLY A 57 -1.24 14.21 31.64
CA GLY A 57 -2.47 14.57 30.92
C GLY A 57 -2.41 14.38 29.39
N PHE A 58 -3.42 13.67 28.87
CA PHE A 58 -3.84 13.63 27.46
C PHE A 58 -5.24 12.94 27.41
N SER A 59 -6.11 13.25 26.43
CA SER A 59 -7.42 12.58 26.31
C SER A 59 -7.36 11.38 25.38
N ASP A 60 -7.99 10.28 25.78
CA ASP A 60 -7.97 9.04 25.02
C ASP A 60 -8.56 9.19 23.59
N GLU A 61 -9.30 10.27 23.28
CA GLU A 61 -9.76 10.57 21.92
C GLU A 61 -8.60 10.67 20.91
N GLU A 62 -7.48 11.32 21.25
CA GLU A 62 -6.36 11.45 20.31
C GLU A 62 -5.76 10.07 19.96
N LEU A 63 -5.70 9.14 20.93
CA LEU A 63 -5.25 7.78 20.66
C LEU A 63 -6.28 6.99 19.87
N ASN A 64 -7.58 7.14 20.17
CA ASN A 64 -8.64 6.43 19.47
C ASN A 64 -8.69 6.81 17.99
N CYS A 65 -8.50 8.09 17.65
CA CYS A 65 -8.38 8.52 16.26
C CYS A 65 -7.17 7.85 15.57
N LEU A 66 -5.99 7.87 16.21
CA LEU A 66 -4.78 7.24 15.67
C LEU A 66 -4.93 5.73 15.50
N PHE A 67 -5.63 5.04 16.41
CA PHE A 67 -5.91 3.62 16.26
C PHE A 67 -6.87 3.35 15.10
N SER A 68 -7.91 4.17 14.94
CA SER A 68 -8.84 4.08 13.81
C SER A 68 -8.12 4.29 12.47
N ASP A 69 -7.22 5.28 12.39
CA ASP A 69 -6.44 5.56 11.18
C ASP A 69 -5.51 4.38 10.82
N ILE A 70 -4.87 3.76 11.83
CA ILE A 70 -4.03 2.58 11.63
C ILE A 70 -4.86 1.39 11.10
N GLU A 71 -6.04 1.14 11.65
CA GLU A 71 -6.90 0.04 11.17
C GLU A 71 -7.41 0.30 9.75
N ALA A 72 -7.81 1.53 9.43
CA ALA A 72 -8.21 1.89 8.07
C ALA A 72 -7.05 1.72 7.07
N SER A 73 -5.83 2.15 7.42
CA SER A 73 -4.64 1.94 6.58
C SER A 73 -4.30 0.45 6.41
N ARG A 74 -4.52 -0.39 7.43
CA ARG A 74 -4.33 -1.85 7.32
C ARG A 74 -5.33 -2.49 6.37
N GLU A 75 -6.61 -2.11 6.47
CA GLU A 75 -7.66 -2.57 5.57
C GLU A 75 -7.35 -2.17 4.12
N ASN A 76 -6.92 -0.93 3.90
CA ASN A 76 -6.49 -0.46 2.58
C ASN A 76 -5.32 -1.29 2.02
N ILE A 77 -4.33 -1.64 2.84
CA ILE A 77 -3.21 -2.49 2.41
C ILE A 77 -3.71 -3.88 1.99
N ILE A 78 -4.61 -4.49 2.75
CA ILE A 78 -5.19 -5.80 2.40
C ILE A 78 -5.89 -5.72 1.05
N ASN A 79 -6.75 -4.71 0.86
CA ASN A 79 -7.47 -4.50 -0.40
C ASN A 79 -6.51 -4.32 -1.58
N TYR A 80 -5.46 -3.51 -1.41
CA TYR A 80 -4.45 -3.33 -2.46
C TYR A 80 -3.61 -4.59 -2.76
N GLU A 81 -3.34 -5.41 -1.75
CA GLU A 81 -2.67 -6.69 -1.95
C GLU A 81 -3.57 -7.69 -2.69
N GLU A 82 -4.88 -7.66 -2.46
CA GLU A 82 -5.85 -8.42 -3.25
C GLU A 82 -5.94 -7.93 -4.70
N ASP A 83 -5.96 -6.61 -4.92
CA ASP A 83 -5.96 -6.03 -6.27
C ASP A 83 -4.73 -6.48 -7.06
N ILE A 84 -3.54 -6.48 -6.44
CA ILE A 84 -2.32 -7.01 -7.07
C ILE A 84 -2.45 -8.50 -7.42
N LYS A 85 -3.11 -9.31 -6.58
CA LYS A 85 -3.33 -10.73 -6.87
C LYS A 85 -4.27 -10.91 -8.06
N ARG A 86 -5.35 -10.13 -8.15
CA ARG A 86 -6.29 -10.19 -9.28
C ARG A 86 -5.60 -9.81 -10.59
N VAL A 87 -4.90 -8.69 -10.60
CA VAL A 87 -4.13 -8.20 -11.76
C VAL A 87 -3.08 -9.21 -12.24
N LYS A 88 -2.46 -9.98 -11.32
CA LYS A 88 -1.49 -11.03 -11.67
C LYS A 88 -2.10 -12.35 -12.14
N VAL A 89 -3.37 -12.61 -11.86
CA VAL A 89 -4.10 -13.83 -12.28
C VAL A 89 -4.76 -13.63 -13.64
N GLU A 90 -5.04 -12.38 -14.01
CA GLU A 90 -5.57 -12.01 -15.33
C GLU A 90 -4.47 -11.93 -16.43
N ASP A 91 -3.19 -11.98 -16.04
CA ASP A 91 -1.97 -12.06 -16.88
C ASP A 91 -1.56 -13.51 -17.24
#